data_AF-A0A661H4P7-F1
#
_entry.id   AF-A0A661H4P7-F1
#
_cell.length_a   1.000
_cell.length_b   1.000
_cell.length_c   1.000
_cell.angle_alpha   90.00
_cell.angle_beta   90.00
_cell.angle_gamma   90.00
#
_symmetry.space_group_name_H-M   'P 1'
#
loop_
_entity.id
_entity.type
_entity.pdbx_description
1 polymer ?
#
loop_
_entity_poly.entity_id
_entity_poly.type
_entity_poly.pdbx_seq_one_letter_code
_entity_poly.pdbx_strand_id
1 'polypeptide(L)'
;KRHYWMGQPRPLFTKMSVISQVTGLDNSHILPPYFPVFRGEDYLFGAMVEYLHPQAAVLEYDWCVPHFPLEARRGGTDNKPATGKGGINLSKYVTDHTLYEPGISAQTRLNSLTVLIRELAETSDQGLLTLYRTEVAEEQGRQLKALTAKLQDGTPRPQAWQAYLQQSQAGVNEAMQSVARLKDIPSIPDTYEEQTILDEFRDSAGEFAVALEGWAAIREAAKGITDEMLATDVFIP
;
A
#
# COMPACT_ATOMS: atom_id res chain seq x y z
N LYS A 1 5.21 -23.95 13.08
CA LYS A 1 5.42 -22.51 12.79
C LYS A 1 5.20 -22.30 11.30
N ARG A 2 4.42 -21.29 10.90
CA ARG A 2 4.23 -20.97 9.47
C ARG A 2 5.47 -20.24 8.97
N HIS A 3 6.28 -20.90 8.17
CA HIS A 3 7.42 -20.31 7.47
C HIS A 3 6.94 -19.96 6.07
N TYR A 4 6.45 -18.73 5.88
CA TYR A 4 6.08 -18.25 4.55
C TYR A 4 7.28 -17.53 3.97
N TRP A 5 8.08 -18.25 3.20
CA TRP A 5 8.96 -17.63 2.22
C TRP A 5 8.21 -17.65 0.89
N MET A 6 7.84 -16.47 0.39
CA MET A 6 7.34 -16.28 -0.97
C MET A 6 8.46 -15.71 -1.86
N GLY A 7 9.70 -16.15 -1.65
CA GLY A 7 10.80 -15.73 -2.49
C GLY A 7 10.93 -16.58 -3.73
N GLN A 8 11.91 -16.20 -4.54
CA GLN A 8 12.10 -16.75 -5.87
C GLN A 8 13.22 -17.79 -5.81
N PRO A 9 13.14 -18.89 -6.58
CA PRO A 9 14.18 -19.92 -6.56
C PRO A 9 15.50 -19.47 -7.23
N ARG A 10 15.52 -18.27 -7.79
CA ARG A 10 16.66 -17.65 -8.48
C ARG A 10 16.53 -16.14 -8.41
N PRO A 11 17.64 -15.39 -8.51
CA PRO A 11 17.56 -13.94 -8.58
C PRO A 11 16.68 -13.48 -9.74
N LEU A 12 15.79 -12.53 -9.48
CA LEU A 12 14.95 -11.94 -10.51
C LEU A 12 14.62 -10.48 -10.23
N PHE A 13 14.26 -9.79 -11.31
CA PHE A 13 13.84 -8.41 -11.26
C PHE A 13 12.32 -8.31 -11.21
N THR A 14 11.80 -7.61 -10.22
CA THR A 14 10.41 -7.17 -10.15
C THR A 14 10.32 -5.65 -10.21
N LYS A 15 9.11 -5.15 -10.45
CA LYS A 15 8.87 -3.70 -10.54
C LYS A 15 8.54 -3.07 -9.19
N MET A 16 7.69 -3.75 -8.42
CA MET A 16 7.15 -3.23 -7.16
C MET A 16 7.98 -3.69 -5.98
N SER A 17 8.46 -2.74 -5.18
CA SER A 17 9.08 -3.05 -3.89
C SER A 17 8.02 -3.27 -2.82
N VAL A 18 8.26 -4.22 -1.92
CA VAL A 18 7.45 -4.45 -0.72
C VAL A 18 8.42 -4.44 0.45
N ILE A 19 8.46 -3.35 1.23
CA ILE A 19 9.45 -3.13 2.29
C ILE A 19 9.57 -4.32 3.26
N SER A 20 8.47 -4.95 3.69
CA SER A 20 8.54 -6.13 4.58
C SER A 20 9.30 -7.33 4.02
N GLN A 21 9.56 -7.37 2.72
CA GLN A 21 10.32 -8.42 2.04
C GLN A 21 11.66 -7.94 1.50
N VAL A 22 11.87 -6.62 1.42
CA VAL A 22 13.08 -6.00 0.89
C VAL A 22 14.06 -5.72 2.02
N THR A 23 15.28 -6.23 1.88
CA THR A 23 16.34 -6.11 2.89
C THR A 23 17.31 -4.95 2.62
N GLY A 24 17.13 -4.18 1.55
CA GLY A 24 17.95 -3.01 1.24
C GLY A 24 17.30 -2.06 0.24
N LEU A 25 17.54 -0.75 0.43
CA LEU A 25 17.10 0.32 -0.46
C LEU A 25 18.32 1.12 -0.92
N ASP A 26 18.41 1.42 -2.22
CA ASP A 26 19.43 2.34 -2.73
C ASP A 26 19.03 3.78 -2.41
N ASN A 27 19.54 4.30 -1.29
CA ASN A 27 19.32 5.67 -0.85
C ASN A 27 20.34 6.67 -1.44
N SER A 28 21.15 6.27 -2.43
CA SER A 28 21.98 7.22 -3.19
C SER A 28 21.09 8.19 -4.00
N HIS A 29 19.92 7.72 -4.40
CA HIS A 29 18.84 8.50 -4.99
C HIS A 29 17.82 8.93 -3.94
N ILE A 30 17.04 9.97 -4.24
CA ILE A 30 15.93 10.40 -3.38
C ILE A 30 14.83 9.33 -3.37
N LEU A 31 14.55 8.74 -2.22
CA LEU A 31 13.43 7.84 -1.99
C LEU A 31 12.26 8.62 -1.38
N PRO A 32 11.00 8.19 -1.48
CA PRO A 32 9.89 8.83 -0.75
C PRO A 32 9.99 8.55 0.76
N PRO A 33 9.34 9.35 1.62
CA PRO A 33 9.18 8.98 3.03
C PRO A 33 8.35 7.70 3.18
N TYR A 34 8.64 6.89 4.20
CA TYR A 34 7.77 5.80 4.61
C TYR A 34 6.61 6.36 5.43
N PHE A 35 5.37 5.98 5.10
CA PHE A 35 4.17 6.30 5.86
C PHE A 35 3.87 5.11 6.78
N PRO A 36 3.92 5.22 8.13
CA PRO A 36 3.86 4.08 9.06
C PRO A 36 2.59 4.00 9.94
N VAL A 37 1.42 4.31 9.40
CA VAL A 37 0.13 4.46 10.12
C VAL A 37 -0.85 3.28 9.90
N PHE A 38 -0.86 2.63 8.74
CA PHE A 38 -1.86 1.68 8.27
C PHE A 38 -1.31 0.34 7.77
N ARG A 39 -2.19 -0.66 7.69
CA ARG A 39 -1.85 -1.95 7.10
C ARG A 39 -1.68 -1.81 5.58
N GLY A 40 -0.61 -2.38 5.02
CA GLY A 40 -0.36 -2.40 3.57
C GLY A 40 0.55 -1.28 3.07
N GLU A 41 1.13 -0.50 3.97
CA GLU A 41 2.01 0.64 3.65
C GLU A 41 3.27 0.29 2.88
N ASP A 42 3.75 -0.95 3.02
CA ASP A 42 4.85 -1.44 2.20
C ASP A 42 4.56 -1.32 0.70
N TYR A 43 3.31 -1.54 0.28
CA TYR A 43 2.90 -1.36 -1.11
C TYR A 43 2.75 0.11 -1.48
N LEU A 44 2.33 0.97 -0.55
CA LEU A 44 2.25 2.41 -0.80
C LEU A 44 3.64 3.01 -0.98
N PHE A 45 4.59 2.64 -0.11
CA PHE A 45 5.99 2.99 -0.31
C PHE A 45 6.50 2.50 -1.66
N GLY A 46 6.24 1.25 -2.01
CA GLY A 46 6.64 0.70 -3.31
C GLY A 46 6.04 1.47 -4.49
N ALA A 47 4.77 1.85 -4.42
CA ALA A 47 4.10 2.66 -5.42
C ALA A 47 4.72 4.06 -5.53
N MET A 48 5.06 4.70 -4.42
CA MET A 48 5.74 6.00 -4.42
C MET A 48 7.18 5.89 -4.97
N VAL A 49 7.89 4.80 -4.68
CA VAL A 49 9.21 4.54 -5.30
C VAL A 49 9.07 4.40 -6.81
N GLU A 50 8.07 3.66 -7.28
CA GLU A 50 7.77 3.56 -8.71
C GLU A 50 7.40 4.91 -9.33
N TYR A 51 6.63 5.73 -8.62
CA TYR A 51 6.25 7.07 -9.06
C TYR A 51 7.47 7.98 -9.25
N LEU A 52 8.41 7.97 -8.30
CA LEU A 52 9.66 8.72 -8.35
C LEU A 52 10.67 8.13 -9.35
N HIS A 53 10.73 6.80 -9.46
CA HIS A 53 11.70 6.06 -10.26
C HIS A 53 11.01 4.99 -11.13
N PRO A 54 10.30 5.38 -12.21
CA PRO A 54 9.59 4.43 -13.06
C PRO A 54 10.52 3.49 -13.82
N GLN A 55 11.82 3.77 -13.85
CA GLN A 55 12.85 2.90 -14.45
C GLN A 55 13.61 2.06 -13.41
N ALA A 56 13.34 2.22 -12.12
CA ALA A 56 13.94 1.38 -11.09
C ALA A 56 13.43 -0.06 -11.19
N ALA A 57 14.27 -1.00 -10.75
CA ALA A 57 13.95 -2.40 -10.61
C ALA A 57 14.29 -2.87 -9.20
N VAL A 58 13.54 -3.86 -8.72
CA VAL A 58 13.78 -4.53 -7.45
C VAL A 58 14.47 -5.85 -7.77
N LEU A 59 15.66 -6.06 -7.21
CA LEU A 59 16.35 -7.34 -7.29
C LEU A 59 15.93 -8.21 -6.10
N GLU A 60 15.19 -9.26 -6.38
CA GLU A 60 14.91 -10.33 -5.43
C GLU A 60 16.00 -11.39 -5.56
N TYR A 61 16.58 -11.80 -4.43
CA TYR A 61 17.54 -12.90 -4.37
C TYR A 61 16.85 -14.23 -4.06
N ASP A 62 17.59 -15.32 -4.26
CA ASP A 62 17.19 -16.69 -3.87
C ASP A 62 17.35 -16.97 -2.36
N TRP A 63 17.66 -15.94 -1.57
CA TRP A 63 17.74 -15.98 -0.12
C TRP A 63 17.07 -14.76 0.49
N CYS A 64 16.65 -14.86 1.75
CA CYS A 64 16.12 -13.74 2.53
C CYS A 64 16.61 -13.79 3.98
N VAL A 65 16.54 -12.65 4.66
CA VAL A 65 16.70 -12.63 6.11
C VAL A 65 15.39 -13.12 6.74
N PRO A 66 15.40 -14.23 7.48
CA PRO A 66 14.17 -14.76 8.06
C PRO A 66 13.62 -13.79 9.11
N HIS A 67 12.42 -13.26 8.86
CA HIS A 67 11.70 -12.48 9.84
C HIS A 67 11.14 -13.42 10.93
N PHE A 68 11.84 -13.49 12.06
CA PHE A 68 11.40 -14.21 13.25
C PHE A 68 10.69 -13.24 14.21
N PRO A 69 9.34 -13.23 14.25
CA PRO A 69 8.64 -12.39 15.21
C PRO A 69 9.08 -12.77 16.62
N LEU A 70 9.56 -11.78 17.39
CA LEU A 70 9.94 -11.98 18.79
C LEU A 70 8.72 -12.37 19.63
N GLU A 71 7.55 -11.84 19.26
CA GLU A 71 6.28 -12.13 19.91
C GLU A 71 5.45 -13.15 19.13
N ALA A 72 4.74 -14.02 19.84
CA ALA A 72 3.73 -14.87 19.23
C ALA A 72 2.62 -13.98 18.65
N ARG A 73 2.44 -13.99 17.33
CA ARG A 73 1.34 -13.29 16.67
C ARG A 73 0.01 -13.72 17.32
N ARG A 74 -0.67 -12.78 18.00
CA ARG A 74 -2.03 -12.96 18.50
C ARG A 74 -2.98 -12.40 17.44
N GLY A 75 -3.59 -13.27 16.64
CA GLY A 75 -4.52 -12.85 15.58
C GLY A 75 -4.90 -13.94 14.58
N GLY A 76 -6.19 -14.34 14.62
CA GLY A 76 -7.01 -14.88 13.53
C GLY A 76 -6.56 -16.17 12.83
N THR A 77 -6.90 -17.33 13.39
CA THR A 77 -7.12 -18.56 12.59
C THR A 77 -8.47 -18.56 11.87
N ASP A 78 -9.34 -17.59 12.16
CA ASP A 78 -10.61 -17.38 11.48
C ASP A 78 -10.37 -16.69 10.13
N ASN A 79 -10.14 -17.50 9.11
CA ASN A 79 -10.25 -17.06 7.72
C ASN A 79 -11.73 -16.77 7.42
N LYS A 80 -12.20 -15.56 7.73
CA LYS A 80 -13.54 -15.12 7.36
C LYS A 80 -13.63 -14.98 5.84
N PRO A 81 -14.71 -15.47 5.19
CA PRO A 81 -14.94 -15.22 3.78
C PRO A 81 -14.89 -13.73 3.45
N ALA A 82 -14.48 -13.40 2.23
CA ALA A 82 -14.45 -12.02 1.76
C ALA A 82 -15.88 -11.45 1.75
N THR A 83 -16.06 -10.26 2.32
CA THR A 83 -17.34 -9.55 2.34
C THR A 83 -17.54 -8.69 1.09
N GLY A 84 -16.48 -8.39 0.34
CA GLY A 84 -16.50 -7.41 -0.75
C GLY A 84 -16.79 -5.97 -0.31
N LYS A 85 -16.80 -5.70 1.00
CA LYS A 85 -17.10 -4.41 1.60
C LYS A 85 -15.85 -3.78 2.18
N GLY A 86 -15.71 -2.47 1.99
CA GLY A 86 -14.64 -1.67 2.59
C GLY A 86 -13.26 -1.99 2.00
N GLY A 87 -12.64 -0.98 1.42
CA GLY A 87 -11.29 -1.10 0.89
C GLY A 87 -10.87 0.21 0.22
N ILE A 88 -9.64 0.64 0.50
CA ILE A 88 -8.99 1.74 -0.18
C ILE A 88 -7.63 1.23 -0.59
N ASN A 89 -7.22 1.49 -1.84
CA ASN A 89 -5.92 1.13 -2.34
C ASN A 89 -5.15 2.38 -2.77
N LEU A 90 -4.54 3.05 -1.79
CA LEU A 90 -3.74 4.25 -2.05
C LEU A 90 -2.53 3.95 -2.94
N SER A 91 -1.97 2.74 -2.85
CA SER A 91 -0.88 2.29 -3.72
C SER A 91 -1.31 2.29 -5.18
N LYS A 92 -2.50 1.75 -5.48
CA LYS A 92 -3.10 1.79 -6.83
C LYS A 92 -3.29 3.23 -7.29
N TYR A 93 -3.88 4.08 -6.44
CA TYR A 93 -4.09 5.48 -6.78
C TYR A 93 -2.78 6.17 -7.20
N VAL A 94 -1.70 5.96 -6.45
CA VAL A 94 -0.38 6.48 -6.82
C VAL A 94 0.13 5.88 -8.13
N THR A 95 0.06 4.55 -8.32
CA THR A 95 0.55 3.92 -9.55
C THR A 95 -0.25 4.32 -10.80
N ASP A 96 -1.56 4.51 -10.68
CA ASP A 96 -2.43 4.93 -11.79
C ASP A 96 -2.10 6.36 -12.28
N HIS A 97 -1.49 7.17 -11.42
CA HIS A 97 -1.05 8.53 -11.75
C HIS A 97 0.45 8.62 -12.08
N THR A 98 1.17 7.49 -12.15
CA THR A 98 2.59 7.48 -12.51
C THR A 98 2.80 7.77 -13.99
N LEU A 99 3.57 8.82 -14.30
CA LEU A 99 4.05 9.09 -15.66
C LEU A 99 5.32 8.30 -15.95
N TYR A 100 5.28 7.37 -16.90
CA TYR A 100 6.43 6.52 -17.26
C TYR A 100 7.43 7.18 -18.24
N GLU A 101 7.19 8.43 -18.63
CA GLU A 101 8.05 9.18 -19.55
C GLU A 101 9.46 9.41 -18.97
N PRO A 102 10.52 9.12 -19.75
CA PRO A 102 11.90 9.36 -19.33
C PRO A 102 12.22 10.86 -19.27
N GLY A 103 13.30 11.21 -18.56
CA GLY A 103 13.84 12.57 -18.51
C GLY A 103 13.25 13.48 -17.41
N ILE A 104 12.15 13.09 -16.77
CA ILE A 104 11.61 13.80 -15.60
C ILE A 104 12.41 13.40 -14.35
N SER A 105 13.00 14.38 -13.66
CA SER A 105 13.80 14.14 -12.46
C SER A 105 12.97 13.60 -11.30
N ALA A 106 13.60 12.84 -10.41
CA ALA A 106 12.95 12.34 -9.19
C ALA A 106 12.46 13.46 -8.27
N GLN A 107 13.14 14.61 -8.23
CA GLN A 107 12.68 15.79 -7.49
C GLN A 107 11.39 16.37 -8.09
N THR A 108 11.32 16.51 -9.42
CA THR A 108 10.11 16.96 -10.10
C THR A 108 8.94 16.01 -9.83
N ARG A 109 9.21 14.70 -9.82
CA ARG A 109 8.21 13.67 -9.48
C ARG A 109 7.78 13.73 -8.03
N LEU A 110 8.68 13.95 -7.08
CA LEU A 110 8.32 14.15 -5.68
C LEU A 110 7.40 15.38 -5.51
N ASN A 111 7.70 16.47 -6.22
CA ASN A 111 6.85 17.66 -6.21
C ASN A 111 5.47 17.37 -6.81
N SER A 112 5.37 16.62 -7.91
CA SER A 112 4.07 16.26 -8.49
C SER A 112 3.28 15.28 -7.61
N LEU A 113 3.96 14.35 -6.92
CA LEU A 113 3.33 13.48 -5.92
C LEU A 113 2.77 14.30 -4.76
N THR A 114 3.51 15.32 -4.31
CA THR A 114 3.05 16.26 -3.27
C THR A 114 1.75 16.96 -3.69
N VAL A 115 1.70 17.44 -4.93
CA VAL A 115 0.49 18.06 -5.50
C VAL A 115 -0.66 17.05 -5.56
N LEU A 116 -0.41 15.84 -6.05
CA LEU A 116 -1.42 14.78 -6.14
C LEU A 116 -2.07 14.47 -4.77
N ILE A 117 -1.26 14.36 -3.71
CA ILE A 117 -1.77 14.11 -2.36
C ILE A 117 -2.50 15.35 -1.80
N ARG A 118 -2.00 16.56 -2.10
CA ARG A 118 -2.66 17.82 -1.69
C ARG A 118 -4.03 17.96 -2.35
N GLU A 119 -4.17 17.61 -3.61
CA GLU A 119 -5.45 17.61 -4.33
C GLU A 119 -6.47 16.66 -3.68
N LEU A 120 -6.04 15.50 -3.18
CA LEU A 120 -6.92 14.62 -2.39
C LEU A 120 -7.42 15.30 -1.11
N ALA A 121 -6.54 16.00 -0.39
CA ALA A 121 -6.91 16.73 0.83
C ALA A 121 -7.91 17.88 0.56
N GLU A 122 -7.80 18.53 -0.60
CA GLU A 122 -8.64 19.67 -1.00
C GLU A 122 -9.92 19.24 -1.74
N THR A 123 -10.07 17.96 -2.07
CA THR A 123 -11.23 17.45 -2.80
C THR A 123 -12.50 17.49 -1.94
N SER A 124 -13.62 17.94 -2.54
CA SER A 124 -14.94 18.00 -1.90
C SER A 124 -15.44 16.63 -1.40
N ASP A 125 -16.37 16.61 -0.44
CA ASP A 125 -16.93 15.35 0.11
C ASP A 125 -17.49 14.45 -0.98
N GLN A 126 -18.25 15.04 -1.92
CA GLN A 126 -18.82 14.29 -3.05
C GLN A 126 -17.74 13.73 -3.97
N GLY A 127 -16.64 14.46 -4.18
CA GLY A 127 -15.50 13.99 -4.96
C GLY A 127 -14.81 12.79 -4.29
N LEU A 128 -14.51 12.89 -3.00
CA LEU A 128 -13.89 11.81 -2.23
C LEU A 128 -14.78 10.57 -2.16
N LEU A 129 -16.09 10.75 -1.93
CA LEU A 129 -17.05 9.64 -1.95
C LEU A 129 -17.14 8.99 -3.34
N THR A 130 -17.03 9.76 -4.41
CA THR A 130 -17.02 9.25 -5.78
C THR A 130 -15.76 8.43 -6.05
N LEU A 131 -14.59 8.92 -5.64
CA LEU A 131 -13.32 8.19 -5.75
C LEU A 131 -13.39 6.88 -4.97
N TYR A 132 -13.82 6.94 -3.70
CA TYR A 132 -13.97 5.76 -2.84
C TYR A 132 -14.90 4.70 -3.46
N ARG A 133 -16.08 5.11 -3.94
CA ARG A 133 -17.06 4.19 -4.52
C ARG A 133 -16.56 3.57 -5.82
N THR A 134 -15.82 4.33 -6.63
CA THR A 134 -15.16 3.82 -7.85
C THR A 134 -14.14 2.74 -7.48
N GLU A 135 -13.26 3.02 -6.53
CA GLU A 135 -12.24 2.06 -6.09
C GLU A 135 -12.85 0.79 -5.50
N VAL A 136 -13.91 0.90 -4.68
CA VAL A 136 -14.62 -0.26 -4.14
C VAL A 136 -15.26 -1.09 -5.25
N ALA A 137 -15.88 -0.45 -6.25
CA ALA A 137 -16.49 -1.15 -7.37
C ALA A 137 -15.45 -1.89 -8.24
N GLU A 138 -14.30 -1.27 -8.51
CA GLU A 138 -13.19 -1.90 -9.23
C GLU A 138 -12.63 -3.10 -8.46
N GLU A 139 -12.41 -2.92 -7.16
CA GLU A 139 -11.93 -3.97 -6.26
C GLU A 139 -12.90 -5.16 -6.24
N GLN A 140 -14.21 -4.90 -6.09
CA GLN A 140 -15.26 -5.92 -6.15
C GLN A 140 -15.25 -6.69 -7.48
N GLY A 141 -15.18 -5.98 -8.62
CA GLY A 141 -15.14 -6.62 -9.94
C GLY A 141 -13.92 -7.53 -10.11
N ARG A 142 -12.74 -7.06 -9.67
CA ARG A 142 -11.51 -7.83 -9.72
C ARG A 142 -11.52 -9.04 -8.76
N GLN A 143 -12.04 -8.88 -7.54
CA GLN A 143 -12.22 -9.99 -6.60
C GLN A 143 -13.19 -11.05 -7.16
N LEU A 144 -14.34 -10.62 -7.69
CA LEU A 144 -15.34 -11.52 -8.27
C LEU A 144 -14.75 -12.31 -9.45
N LYS A 145 -14.00 -11.65 -10.34
CA LYS A 145 -13.29 -12.30 -11.44
C LYS A 145 -12.32 -13.36 -10.92
N ALA A 146 -11.49 -13.03 -9.92
CA ALA A 146 -10.52 -13.95 -9.36
C ALA A 146 -11.17 -15.16 -8.64
N LEU A 147 -12.24 -14.93 -7.87
CA LEU A 147 -12.99 -16.00 -7.20
C LEU A 147 -13.68 -16.92 -8.21
N THR A 148 -14.31 -16.34 -9.23
CA THR A 148 -14.97 -17.10 -10.31
C THR A 148 -13.96 -17.98 -11.05
N ALA A 149 -12.81 -17.44 -11.42
CA ALA A 149 -11.74 -18.21 -12.05
C ALA A 149 -11.28 -19.38 -11.17
N LYS A 150 -11.06 -19.15 -9.87
CA LYS A 150 -10.69 -20.23 -8.92
C LYS A 150 -11.78 -21.29 -8.79
N LEU A 151 -13.05 -20.91 -8.77
CA LEU A 151 -14.16 -21.86 -8.65
C LEU A 151 -14.37 -22.69 -9.93
N GLN A 152 -13.94 -22.18 -11.09
CA GLN A 152 -14.15 -22.80 -12.40
C GLN A 152 -12.90 -23.50 -12.98
N ASP A 153 -11.74 -23.40 -12.33
CA ASP A 153 -10.48 -23.96 -12.86
C ASP A 153 -10.36 -25.50 -12.78
N GLY A 154 -11.38 -26.19 -12.27
CA GLY A 154 -11.41 -27.66 -12.17
C GLY A 154 -10.42 -28.27 -11.16
N THR A 155 -9.68 -27.46 -10.41
CA THR A 155 -8.69 -27.96 -9.43
C THR A 155 -9.41 -28.56 -8.22
N PRO A 156 -9.18 -29.85 -7.86
CA PRO A 156 -9.74 -30.45 -6.66
C PRO A 156 -9.27 -29.73 -5.40
N ARG A 157 -10.20 -29.42 -4.49
CA ARG A 157 -9.94 -28.66 -3.26
C ARG A 157 -10.62 -29.32 -2.06
N PRO A 158 -10.07 -29.19 -0.84
CA PRO A 158 -10.78 -29.56 0.38
C PRO A 158 -12.14 -28.85 0.46
N GLN A 159 -13.16 -29.54 0.96
CA GLN A 159 -14.53 -29.01 1.02
C GLN A 159 -14.61 -27.67 1.76
N ALA A 160 -13.88 -27.51 2.87
CA ALA A 160 -13.84 -26.25 3.62
C ALA A 160 -13.29 -25.08 2.78
N TRP A 161 -12.30 -25.35 1.91
CA TRP A 161 -11.75 -24.33 1.01
C TRP A 161 -12.71 -23.99 -0.13
N GLN A 162 -13.40 -24.99 -0.69
CA GLN A 162 -14.44 -24.76 -1.68
C GLN A 162 -15.59 -23.90 -1.12
N ALA A 163 -16.05 -24.23 0.10
CA ALA A 163 -17.08 -23.47 0.79
C ALA A 163 -16.64 -22.02 1.08
N TYR A 164 -15.39 -21.82 1.50
CA TYR A 164 -14.82 -20.48 1.69
C TYR A 164 -14.86 -19.64 0.40
N LEU A 165 -14.47 -20.22 -0.74
CA LEU A 165 -14.48 -19.53 -2.03
C LEU A 165 -15.92 -19.18 -2.47
N GLN A 166 -16.86 -20.11 -2.29
CA GLN A 166 -18.28 -19.88 -2.61
C GLN A 166 -18.91 -18.80 -1.73
N GLN A 167 -18.65 -18.85 -0.41
CA GLN A 167 -19.13 -17.83 0.52
C GLN A 167 -18.52 -16.45 0.23
N SER A 168 -17.22 -16.41 -0.12
CA SER A 168 -16.56 -15.17 -0.51
C SER A 168 -17.18 -14.59 -1.80
N GLN A 169 -17.47 -15.44 -2.79
CA GLN A 169 -18.11 -15.01 -4.03
C GLN A 169 -19.52 -14.47 -3.78
N ALA A 170 -20.31 -15.15 -2.93
CA ALA A 170 -21.64 -14.70 -2.54
C ALA A 170 -21.60 -13.36 -1.81
N GLY A 171 -20.67 -13.20 -0.85
CA GLY A 171 -20.48 -11.94 -0.12
C GLY A 171 -20.14 -10.76 -1.03
N VAL A 172 -19.21 -10.96 -1.98
CA VAL A 172 -18.87 -9.92 -2.97
C VAL A 172 -20.07 -9.58 -3.86
N ASN A 173 -20.80 -10.59 -4.37
CA ASN A 173 -22.00 -10.36 -5.19
C ASN A 173 -23.08 -9.57 -4.45
N GLU A 174 -23.30 -9.88 -3.17
CA GLU A 174 -24.25 -9.18 -2.31
C GLU A 174 -23.81 -7.73 -2.09
N ALA A 175 -22.53 -7.50 -1.77
CA ALA A 175 -21.99 -6.16 -1.55
C ALA A 175 -22.14 -5.25 -2.79
N MET A 176 -21.96 -5.80 -4.00
CA MET A 176 -22.16 -5.08 -5.26
C MET A 176 -23.60 -4.59 -5.49
N GLN A 177 -24.59 -5.13 -4.77
CA GLN A 177 -25.99 -4.67 -4.87
C GLN A 177 -26.28 -3.41 -4.03
N SER A 178 -25.28 -2.91 -3.30
CA SER A 178 -25.42 -1.77 -2.39
C SER A 178 -24.35 -0.72 -2.65
N VAL A 179 -24.71 0.55 -2.42
CA VAL A 179 -23.74 1.65 -2.48
C VAL A 179 -22.73 1.49 -1.35
N ALA A 180 -21.44 1.53 -1.67
CA ALA A 180 -20.37 1.47 -0.69
C ALA A 180 -20.42 2.68 0.26
N ARG A 181 -20.26 2.42 1.56
CA ARG A 181 -20.23 3.43 2.62
C ARG A 181 -18.86 3.47 3.27
N LEU A 182 -18.41 4.62 3.74
CA LEU A 182 -17.10 4.73 4.40
C LEU A 182 -17.02 3.87 5.67
N LYS A 183 -18.13 3.75 6.40
CA LYS A 183 -18.26 2.89 7.58
C LYS A 183 -18.09 1.40 7.30
N ASP A 184 -18.08 0.98 6.02
CA ASP A 184 -17.82 -0.41 5.67
C ASP A 184 -16.31 -0.76 5.72
N ILE A 185 -15.42 0.22 5.88
CA ILE A 185 -13.96 0.02 6.04
C ILE A 185 -13.68 -0.66 7.39
N PRO A 186 -13.06 -1.87 7.43
CA PRO A 186 -12.98 -2.68 8.65
C PRO A 186 -12.26 -2.05 9.86
N SER A 187 -11.37 -1.09 9.62
CA SER A 187 -10.58 -0.42 10.67
C SER A 187 -11.28 0.82 11.25
N ILE A 188 -12.40 1.24 10.69
CA ILE A 188 -13.12 2.43 11.14
C ILE A 188 -14.07 2.05 12.28
N PRO A 189 -14.04 2.76 13.43
CA PRO A 189 -14.98 2.52 14.52
C PRO A 189 -16.43 2.80 14.11
N ASP A 190 -17.37 1.97 14.55
CA ASP A 190 -18.81 2.16 14.28
C ASP A 190 -19.36 3.49 14.82
N THR A 191 -18.67 4.08 15.81
CA THR A 191 -19.02 5.37 16.42
C THR A 191 -18.66 6.57 15.55
N TYR A 192 -17.86 6.38 14.49
CA TYR A 192 -17.47 7.47 13.60
C TYR A 192 -18.62 7.82 12.65
N GLU A 193 -18.87 9.11 12.50
CA GLU A 193 -19.77 9.64 11.48
C GLU A 193 -19.02 9.82 10.15
N GLU A 194 -19.76 9.80 9.04
CA GLU A 194 -19.16 9.87 7.71
C GLU A 194 -18.30 11.13 7.53
N GLN A 195 -18.77 12.27 8.05
CA GLN A 195 -18.02 13.52 8.01
C GLN A 195 -16.68 13.43 8.76
N THR A 196 -16.67 12.80 9.94
CA THR A 196 -15.44 12.63 10.72
C THR A 196 -14.40 11.81 9.96
N ILE A 197 -14.83 10.77 9.24
CA ILE A 197 -13.94 9.94 8.42
C ILE A 197 -13.33 10.77 7.28
N LEU A 198 -14.15 11.60 6.62
CA LEU A 198 -13.68 12.47 5.54
C LEU A 198 -12.70 13.53 6.04
N ASP A 199 -13.00 14.16 7.18
CA ASP A 199 -12.15 15.18 7.77
C ASP A 199 -10.80 14.59 8.22
N GLU A 200 -10.79 13.44 8.90
CA GLU A 200 -9.55 12.75 9.27
C GLU A 200 -8.70 12.34 8.06
N PHE A 201 -9.35 11.91 6.97
CA PHE A 201 -8.66 11.60 5.72
C PHE A 201 -7.99 12.85 5.12
N ARG A 202 -8.70 13.99 5.09
CA ARG A 202 -8.16 15.25 4.58
C ARG A 202 -6.98 15.74 5.40
N ASP A 203 -7.12 15.71 6.71
CA ASP A 203 -6.05 16.12 7.62
C ASP A 203 -4.81 15.26 7.40
N SER A 204 -4.99 13.92 7.36
CA SER A 204 -3.90 12.98 7.11
C SER A 204 -3.24 13.20 5.74
N ALA A 205 -4.01 13.41 4.68
CA ALA A 205 -3.50 13.68 3.34
C ALA A 205 -2.77 15.03 3.29
N GLY A 206 -3.32 16.08 3.92
CA GLY A 206 -2.73 17.41 3.99
C GLY A 206 -1.41 17.41 4.76
N GLU A 207 -1.35 16.78 5.92
CA GLU A 207 -0.12 16.61 6.71
C GLU A 207 0.93 15.81 5.93
N PHE A 208 0.52 14.74 5.23
CA PHE A 208 1.44 13.96 4.42
C PHE A 208 1.97 14.75 3.22
N ALA A 209 1.14 15.59 2.57
CA ALA A 209 1.61 16.50 1.53
C ALA A 209 2.65 17.49 2.06
N VAL A 210 2.46 18.05 3.26
CA VAL A 210 3.45 18.91 3.91
C VAL A 210 4.75 18.15 4.18
N ALA A 211 4.67 16.90 4.64
CA ALA A 211 5.84 16.06 4.86
C ALA A 211 6.62 15.79 3.55
N LEU A 212 5.90 15.49 2.45
CA LEU A 212 6.50 15.28 1.12
C LEU A 212 7.20 16.54 0.61
N GLU A 213 6.60 17.72 0.83
CA GLU A 213 7.16 19.01 0.43
C GLU A 213 8.50 19.29 1.13
N GLY A 214 8.58 19.02 2.44
CA GLY A 214 9.80 19.18 3.23
C GLY A 214 10.83 18.05 3.05
N TRP A 215 10.46 16.95 2.41
CA TRP A 215 11.22 15.70 2.47
C TRP A 215 12.65 15.80 1.93
N ALA A 216 12.85 16.48 0.80
CA ALA A 216 14.17 16.67 0.22
C ALA A 216 15.11 17.45 1.17
N ALA A 217 14.58 18.48 1.85
CA ALA A 217 15.35 19.25 2.82
C ALA A 217 15.68 18.43 4.07
N ILE A 218 14.72 17.63 4.56
CA ILE A 218 14.94 16.70 5.68
C ILE A 218 16.06 15.71 5.34
N ARG A 219 16.04 15.13 4.14
CA ARG A 219 17.06 14.19 3.68
C ARG A 219 18.45 14.82 3.62
N GLU A 220 18.57 16.02 3.05
CA GLU A 220 19.87 16.71 2.97
C GLU A 220 20.40 17.10 4.36
N ALA A 221 19.54 17.54 5.28
CA ALA A 221 19.93 17.79 6.66
C ALA A 221 20.42 16.51 7.37
N ALA A 222 19.70 15.39 7.21
CA ALA A 222 20.08 14.09 7.78
C ALA A 222 21.42 13.58 7.21
N LYS A 223 21.67 13.82 5.92
CA LYS A 223 22.94 13.51 5.28
C LYS A 223 24.09 14.29 5.92
N GLY A 224 23.93 15.60 6.12
CA GLY A 224 24.94 16.43 6.78
C GLY A 224 25.31 15.93 8.18
N ILE A 225 24.32 15.56 8.98
CA ILE A 225 24.54 14.97 10.31
C ILE A 225 25.32 13.65 10.20
N THR A 226 24.95 12.79 9.24
CA THR A 226 25.63 11.50 9.02
C THR A 226 27.09 11.70 8.61
N ASP A 227 27.36 12.66 7.72
CA ASP A 227 28.70 12.99 7.25
C ASP A 227 29.58 13.53 8.42
N GLU A 228 29.00 14.35 9.31
CA GLU A 228 29.67 14.81 10.54
C GLU A 228 29.97 13.67 11.52
N MET A 229 29.02 12.75 11.72
CA MET A 229 29.22 11.56 12.58
C MET A 229 30.35 10.67 12.05
N LEU A 230 30.36 10.42 10.74
CA LEU A 230 31.40 9.62 10.08
C LEU A 230 32.77 10.31 10.13
N ALA A 231 32.81 11.65 10.07
CA ALA A 231 34.06 12.40 10.15
C ALA A 231 34.65 12.48 11.58
N THR A 232 33.81 12.32 12.61
CA THR A 232 34.20 12.50 14.02
C THR A 232 34.40 11.19 14.80
N ASP A 233 34.14 10.02 14.18
CA ASP A 233 34.15 8.70 14.85
C ASP A 233 33.21 8.63 16.08
N VAL A 234 32.27 9.57 16.22
CA VAL A 234 31.30 9.59 17.31
C VAL A 234 29.99 8.97 16.83
N PHE A 235 29.76 7.71 17.22
CA PHE A 235 28.44 7.10 17.13
C PHE A 235 27.56 7.66 18.25
N ILE A 236 26.59 8.50 17.92
CA ILE A 236 25.54 8.94 18.85
C ILE A 236 24.36 7.98 18.68
N PRO A 237 24.09 7.09 19.64
CA PRO A 237 22.99 6.13 19.58
C PRO A 237 21.61 6.79 19.66
#